data_AF-A0AAV8R1W7-F1
#
_entry.id   AF-A0AAV8R1W7-F1
#
_cell.length_a   1.000
_cell.length_b   1.000
_cell.length_c   1.000
_cell.angle_alpha   90.00
_cell.angle_beta   90.00
_cell.angle_gamma   90.00
#
_symmetry.space_group_name_H-M   'P 1'
#
loop_
_entity.id
_entity.type
_entity.pdbx_description
1 polymer ?
#
loop_
_entity_poly.entity_id
_entity_poly.type
_entity_poly.pdbx_seq_one_letter_code
_entity_poly.pdbx_strand_id
1 'polypeptide(L)'
;MGREQQQVSYTVKQLVSVNPYNPDILSDLENYVNEQVSSQTYSLDANLCLLRLYQFEPGRMSTPIMVQILIKALMAMPASDFSLCLFLIPEQVQMQEQFKTLIVLSHYLETARFRQFWDEAAKRRSILEVVPGFEQAIQAYAIHVLSLTYQKVPRTVLAEAINIEGLSLDKFIEHHVAISGWVLEKSHGHSQLIVLPRNEFNYPELKKHTTDGVPFEDVTRIFPILS
;
A
#
# COMPACT_ATOMS: atom_id res chain seq x y z
N MET A 1 33.61 -42.72 -9.14
CA MET A 1 32.46 -42.00 -9.74
C MET A 1 31.77 -41.24 -8.61
N GLY A 2 32.07 -39.94 -8.49
CA GLY A 2 31.45 -39.09 -7.48
C GLY A 2 29.98 -38.86 -7.80
N ARG A 3 29.11 -38.99 -6.81
CA ARG A 3 27.72 -38.58 -6.92
C ARG A 3 27.70 -37.06 -6.93
N GLU A 4 27.50 -36.47 -8.10
CA GLU A 4 27.12 -35.06 -8.22
C GLU A 4 25.79 -34.88 -7.48
N GLN A 5 25.84 -34.23 -6.31
CA GLN A 5 24.64 -33.74 -5.65
C GLN A 5 24.10 -32.61 -6.53
N GLN A 6 23.07 -32.92 -7.33
CA GLN A 6 22.28 -31.89 -8.00
C GLN A 6 21.66 -30.99 -6.93
N GLN A 7 22.27 -29.82 -6.74
CA GLN A 7 21.78 -28.78 -5.86
C GLN A 7 20.55 -28.18 -6.54
N VAL A 8 19.37 -28.72 -6.21
CA VAL A 8 18.09 -28.18 -6.67
C VAL A 8 17.97 -26.77 -6.09
N SER A 9 18.09 -25.75 -6.94
CA SER A 9 17.86 -24.36 -6.55
C SER A 9 16.35 -24.15 -6.38
N TYR A 10 15.88 -24.22 -5.15
CA TYR A 10 14.49 -23.92 -4.81
C TYR A 10 14.25 -22.42 -4.82
N THR A 11 13.09 -21.97 -5.32
CA THR A 11 12.69 -20.57 -5.19
C THR A 11 12.45 -20.25 -3.72
N VAL A 12 12.74 -19.02 -3.28
CA VAL A 12 12.53 -18.59 -1.88
C VAL A 12 11.10 -18.83 -1.39
N LYS A 13 10.10 -18.66 -2.25
CA LYS A 13 8.69 -18.99 -1.95
C LYS A 13 8.48 -20.48 -1.63
N GLN A 14 9.22 -21.37 -2.28
CA GLN A 14 9.19 -22.82 -2.01
C GLN A 14 9.94 -23.16 -0.72
N LEU A 15 11.04 -22.47 -0.44
CA LEU A 15 11.77 -22.65 0.83
C LEU A 15 10.88 -22.28 2.03
N VAL A 16 10.15 -21.16 1.92
CA VAL A 16 9.18 -20.72 2.95
C VAL A 16 8.03 -21.72 3.09
N SER A 17 7.54 -22.32 2.01
CA SER A 17 6.43 -23.28 2.08
C SER A 17 6.84 -24.64 2.66
N VAL A 18 8.10 -25.04 2.49
CA VAL A 18 8.62 -26.32 3.01
C VAL A 18 8.95 -26.23 4.51
N ASN A 19 9.65 -25.18 4.93
CA ASN A 19 9.95 -24.96 6.35
C ASN A 19 10.18 -23.47 6.66
N PRO A 20 9.14 -22.74 7.08
CA PRO A 20 9.23 -21.30 7.33
C PRO A 20 10.07 -20.93 8.57
N TYR A 21 10.44 -21.89 9.41
CA TYR A 21 11.22 -21.66 10.64
C TYR A 21 12.68 -22.11 10.53
N ASN A 22 13.14 -22.46 9.33
CA ASN A 22 14.54 -22.83 9.12
C ASN A 22 15.44 -21.57 9.22
N PRO A 23 16.39 -21.48 10.18
CA PRO A 23 17.28 -20.31 10.24
C PRO A 23 18.26 -20.24 9.06
N ASP A 24 18.50 -21.34 8.35
CA ASP A 24 19.43 -21.38 7.21
C ASP A 24 18.91 -20.57 6.01
N ILE A 25 17.59 -20.41 5.86
CA ILE A 25 16.98 -19.67 4.74
C ILE A 25 17.01 -18.15 4.94
N LEU A 26 17.50 -17.66 6.08
CA LEU A 26 17.50 -16.22 6.41
C LEU A 26 18.31 -15.42 5.38
N SER A 27 19.50 -15.89 5.00
CA SER A 27 20.32 -15.20 4.00
C SER A 27 19.65 -15.17 2.62
N ASP A 28 18.93 -16.23 2.25
CA ASP A 28 18.17 -16.28 1.00
C ASP A 28 17.00 -15.29 1.02
N LEU A 29 16.32 -15.17 2.16
CA LEU A 29 15.24 -14.19 2.36
C LEU A 29 15.74 -12.75 2.31
N GLU A 30 16.89 -12.44 2.92
CA GLU A 30 17.49 -11.10 2.83
C GLU A 30 17.86 -10.74 1.39
N ASN A 31 18.47 -11.69 0.65
CA ASN A 31 18.76 -11.52 -0.77
C ASN A 31 17.48 -11.32 -1.58
N TYR A 32 16.41 -12.04 -1.24
CA TYR A 32 15.11 -11.88 -1.88
C TYR A 32 14.46 -10.52 -1.62
N VAL A 33 14.66 -9.91 -0.45
CA VAL A 33 14.22 -8.51 -0.21
C VAL A 33 14.99 -7.55 -1.11
N ASN A 34 16.31 -7.71 -1.24
CA ASN A 34 17.11 -6.89 -2.15
C ASN A 34 16.69 -7.08 -3.62
N GLU A 35 16.35 -8.31 -4.03
CA GLU A 35 15.80 -8.62 -5.35
C GLU A 35 14.44 -7.96 -5.57
N GLN A 36 13.56 -7.96 -4.54
CA GLN A 36 12.30 -7.23 -4.59
C GLN A 36 12.52 -5.74 -4.84
N VAL A 37 13.51 -5.13 -4.19
CA VAL A 37 13.88 -3.72 -4.38
C VAL A 37 14.35 -3.47 -5.82
N SER A 38 15.33 -4.24 -6.31
CA SER A 38 15.90 -4.06 -7.65
C SER A 38 14.92 -4.37 -8.79
N SER A 39 14.11 -5.42 -8.64
CA SER A 39 13.15 -5.89 -9.65
C SER A 39 11.77 -5.25 -9.52
N GLN A 40 11.59 -4.33 -8.56
CA GLN A 40 10.31 -3.70 -8.24
C GLN A 40 9.15 -4.69 -8.00
N THR A 41 9.44 -5.87 -7.46
CA THR A 41 8.43 -6.85 -7.04
C THR A 41 8.11 -6.69 -5.54
N TYR A 42 7.07 -7.40 -5.09
CA TYR A 42 6.64 -7.39 -3.69
C TYR A 42 6.06 -8.75 -3.28
N SER A 43 6.44 -9.23 -2.08
CA SER A 43 5.96 -10.48 -1.52
C SER A 43 5.85 -10.38 0.01
N LEU A 44 4.67 -10.01 0.51
CA LEU A 44 4.39 -9.86 1.94
C LEU A 44 4.75 -11.12 2.75
N ASP A 45 4.34 -12.31 2.29
CA ASP A 45 4.55 -13.56 3.03
C ASP A 45 6.04 -13.83 3.32
N ALA A 46 6.92 -13.57 2.34
CA ALA A 46 8.36 -13.72 2.49
C ALA A 46 8.93 -12.69 3.47
N ASN A 47 8.42 -11.45 3.41
CA ASN A 47 8.83 -10.37 4.30
C ASN A 47 8.42 -10.65 5.75
N LEU A 48 7.18 -11.10 5.99
CA LEU A 48 6.71 -11.50 7.32
C LEU A 48 7.47 -12.71 7.85
N CYS A 49 7.79 -13.69 7.00
CA CYS A 49 8.62 -14.83 7.36
C CYS A 49 10.01 -14.39 7.85
N LEU A 50 10.68 -13.51 7.11
CA LEU A 50 11.98 -12.98 7.50
C LEU A 50 11.92 -12.19 8.82
N LEU A 51 10.95 -11.27 8.97
CA LEU A 51 10.77 -10.51 10.20
C LEU A 51 10.53 -11.44 11.40
N ARG A 52 9.76 -12.52 11.21
CA ARG A 52 9.51 -13.52 12.24
C ARG A 52 10.76 -14.32 12.58
N LEU A 53 11.60 -14.67 11.60
CA LEU A 53 12.89 -15.32 11.85
C LEU A 53 13.84 -14.43 12.66
N TYR A 54 13.87 -13.12 12.40
CA TYR A 54 14.63 -12.18 13.21
C TYR A 54 14.18 -12.12 14.68
N GLN A 55 12.92 -12.44 14.99
CA GLN A 55 12.47 -12.56 16.39
C GLN A 55 13.09 -13.76 17.10
N PHE A 56 13.34 -14.87 16.38
CA PHE A 56 13.98 -16.06 16.93
C PHE A 56 15.50 -15.91 17.01
N GLU A 57 16.11 -15.18 16.07
CA GLU A 57 17.55 -14.93 16.01
C GLU A 57 17.91 -13.43 16.01
N PRO A 58 17.76 -12.72 17.14
CA PRO A 58 18.02 -11.27 17.20
C PRO A 58 19.44 -10.85 16.80
N GLY A 59 20.43 -11.74 16.97
CA GLY A 59 21.82 -11.48 16.62
C GLY A 59 22.10 -11.40 15.11
N ARG A 60 21.17 -11.85 14.26
CA ARG A 60 21.26 -11.79 12.79
C ARG A 60 20.34 -10.74 12.17
N MET A 61 19.68 -9.94 13.00
CA MET A 61 18.74 -8.93 12.54
C MET A 61 19.45 -7.83 11.74
N SER A 62 18.97 -7.60 10.52
CA SER A 62 19.50 -6.56 9.64
C SER A 62 18.56 -5.36 9.57
N THR A 63 18.95 -4.29 10.24
CA THR A 63 18.27 -2.99 10.20
C THR A 63 17.96 -2.47 8.78
N PRO A 64 18.91 -2.43 7.83
CA PRO A 64 18.61 -1.92 6.48
C PRO A 64 17.57 -2.76 5.74
N ILE A 65 17.56 -4.08 5.93
CA ILE A 65 16.56 -4.97 5.31
C ILE A 65 15.17 -4.70 5.90
N MET A 66 15.05 -4.55 7.22
CA MET A 66 13.76 -4.21 7.86
C MET A 66 13.23 -2.87 7.37
N VAL A 67 14.10 -1.87 7.20
CA VAL A 67 13.72 -0.56 6.63
C VAL A 67 13.18 -0.72 5.21
N GLN A 68 13.86 -1.49 4.34
CA GLN A 68 13.38 -1.76 2.98
C GLN A 68 12.02 -2.46 2.97
N ILE A 69 11.81 -3.44 3.86
CA ILE A 69 10.51 -4.13 4.01
C ILE A 69 9.40 -3.14 4.36
N LEU A 70 9.64 -2.27 5.34
CA LEU A 70 8.64 -1.28 5.76
C LEU A 70 8.35 -0.25 4.66
N ILE A 71 9.37 0.23 3.94
CA ILE A 71 9.17 1.13 2.79
C ILE A 71 8.35 0.44 1.70
N LYS A 72 8.67 -0.82 1.37
CA LYS A 72 7.90 -1.62 0.42
C LYS A 72 6.45 -1.84 0.88
N ALA A 73 6.22 -2.01 2.18
CA ALA A 73 4.87 -2.12 2.73
C ALA A 73 4.08 -0.80 2.63
N LEU A 74 4.72 0.37 2.84
CA LEU A 74 4.10 1.67 2.59
C LEU A 74 3.71 1.83 1.11
N MET A 75 4.57 1.38 0.20
CA MET A 75 4.29 1.42 -1.24
C MET A 75 3.15 0.49 -1.68
N ALA A 76 2.77 -0.47 -0.84
CA ALA A 76 1.68 -1.43 -1.10
C ALA A 76 0.30 -0.92 -0.61
N MET A 77 0.21 0.30 -0.08
CA MET A 77 -1.07 0.89 0.32
C MET A 77 -2.07 0.90 -0.86
N PRO A 78 -3.36 0.59 -0.64
CA PRO A 78 -4.09 0.63 0.64
C PRO A 78 -4.00 -0.63 1.53
N ALA A 79 -3.18 -1.64 1.18
CA ALA A 79 -3.01 -2.81 2.02
C ALA A 79 -2.47 -2.45 3.42
N SER A 80 -2.91 -3.16 4.46
CA SER A 80 -2.53 -2.91 5.86
C SER A 80 -1.18 -3.53 6.25
N ASP A 81 -0.29 -3.71 5.27
CA ASP A 81 0.92 -4.52 5.38
C ASP A 81 1.97 -3.88 6.29
N PHE A 82 2.01 -2.55 6.33
CA PHE A 82 2.95 -1.81 7.16
C PHE A 82 2.77 -2.14 8.64
N SER A 83 1.53 -2.10 9.13
CA SER A 83 1.20 -2.41 10.51
C SER A 83 1.53 -3.87 10.85
N LEU A 84 1.24 -4.81 9.95
CA LEU A 84 1.59 -6.23 10.13
C LEU A 84 3.11 -6.42 10.29
N CYS A 85 3.90 -5.80 9.42
CA CYS A 85 5.36 -5.84 9.51
C CYS A 85 5.87 -5.18 10.80
N LEU A 86 5.32 -4.03 11.17
CA LEU A 86 5.74 -3.29 12.36
C LEU A 86 5.52 -4.10 13.64
N PHE A 87 4.40 -4.84 13.76
CA PHE A 87 4.12 -5.70 14.91
C PHE A 87 5.15 -6.82 15.11
N LEU A 88 5.90 -7.20 14.07
CA LEU A 88 6.97 -8.20 14.18
C LEU A 88 8.31 -7.59 14.59
N ILE A 89 8.47 -6.27 14.56
CA ILE A 89 9.72 -5.60 14.92
C ILE A 89 9.71 -5.27 16.42
N PRO A 90 10.75 -5.61 17.20
CA PRO A 90 10.81 -5.29 18.63
C PRO A 90 10.73 -3.78 18.90
N GLU A 91 10.04 -3.40 19.97
CA GLU A 91 9.82 -1.98 20.35
C GLU A 91 11.15 -1.20 20.48
N GLN A 92 12.20 -1.83 21.03
CA GLN A 92 13.52 -1.21 21.17
C GLN A 92 14.12 -0.81 19.82
N VAL A 93 13.85 -1.59 18.77
CA VAL A 93 14.29 -1.31 17.40
C VAL A 93 13.42 -0.23 16.78
N GLN A 94 12.10 -0.27 17.01
CA GLN A 94 11.17 0.77 16.54
C GLN A 94 11.53 2.16 17.09
N MET A 95 12.21 2.24 18.23
CA MET A 95 12.65 3.50 18.82
C MET A 95 13.81 4.18 18.09
N GLN A 96 14.47 3.51 17.13
CA GLN A 96 15.49 4.14 16.30
C GLN A 96 14.85 5.12 15.31
N GLU A 97 15.61 6.16 14.93
CA GLU A 97 15.09 7.29 14.15
C GLU A 97 14.47 6.88 12.80
N GLN A 98 15.07 5.92 12.09
CA GLN A 98 14.57 5.44 10.81
C GLN A 98 13.18 4.79 10.91
N PHE A 99 12.91 4.00 11.94
CA PHE A 99 11.61 3.38 12.15
C PHE A 99 10.58 4.40 12.61
N LYS A 100 10.94 5.28 13.55
CA LYS A 100 10.08 6.41 13.97
C LYS A 100 9.62 7.25 12.79
N THR A 101 10.54 7.56 11.87
CA THR A 101 10.23 8.31 10.64
C THR A 101 9.19 7.56 9.82
N LEU A 102 9.41 6.27 9.53
CA LEU A 102 8.47 5.46 8.74
C LEU A 102 7.10 5.33 9.40
N ILE A 103 7.04 5.21 10.74
CA ILE A 103 5.78 5.16 11.50
C ILE A 103 5.00 6.47 11.33
N VAL A 104 5.67 7.62 11.47
CA VAL A 104 5.05 8.94 11.26
C VAL A 104 4.55 9.10 9.83
N LEU A 105 5.34 8.66 8.84
CA LEU A 105 4.93 8.70 7.44
C LEU A 105 3.70 7.81 7.19
N SER A 106 3.67 6.58 7.72
CA SER A 106 2.49 5.70 7.65
C SER A 106 1.24 6.38 8.19
N HIS A 107 1.35 7.01 9.36
CA HIS A 107 0.24 7.70 10.00
C HIS A 107 -0.32 8.83 9.14
N TYR A 108 0.53 9.63 8.50
CA TYR A 108 0.07 10.69 7.59
C TYR A 108 -0.64 10.12 6.35
N LEU A 109 -0.18 8.99 5.81
CA LEU A 109 -0.85 8.33 4.68
C LEU A 109 -2.22 7.76 5.09
N GLU A 110 -2.29 7.04 6.21
CA GLU A 110 -3.54 6.47 6.73
C GLU A 110 -4.60 7.55 7.05
N THR A 111 -4.16 8.73 7.47
CA THR A 111 -5.02 9.88 7.77
C THR A 111 -5.21 10.83 6.58
N ALA A 112 -4.73 10.46 5.39
CA ALA A 112 -4.79 11.24 4.15
C ALA A 112 -4.20 12.67 4.26
N ARG A 113 -3.22 12.88 5.15
CA ARG A 113 -2.51 14.15 5.36
C ARG A 113 -1.28 14.26 4.45
N PHE A 114 -1.51 14.24 3.15
CA PHE A 114 -0.44 14.16 2.14
C PHE A 114 0.57 15.31 2.21
N ARG A 115 0.15 16.54 2.48
CA ARG A 115 1.09 17.66 2.64
C ARG A 115 2.11 17.43 3.75
N GLN A 116 1.63 17.02 4.92
CA GLN A 116 2.49 16.74 6.08
C GLN A 116 3.40 15.54 5.80
N PHE A 117 2.89 14.54 5.08
CA PHE A 117 3.70 13.44 4.58
C PHE A 117 4.86 13.92 3.71
N TRP A 118 4.61 14.75 2.70
CA TRP A 118 5.64 15.23 1.78
C TRP A 118 6.67 16.14 2.47
N ASP A 119 6.22 17.01 3.37
CA ASP A 119 7.10 17.86 4.18
C ASP A 119 8.06 17.02 5.05
N GLU A 120 7.57 15.92 5.64
CA GLU A 120 8.39 15.05 6.47
C GLU A 120 9.29 14.13 5.64
N ALA A 121 8.79 13.59 4.53
CA ALA A 121 9.56 12.76 3.60
C ALA A 121 10.75 13.54 3.01
N ALA A 122 10.57 14.83 2.68
CA ALA A 122 11.62 15.69 2.15
C ALA A 122 12.82 15.86 3.10
N LYS A 123 12.59 15.80 4.43
CA LYS A 123 13.65 15.92 5.44
C LYS A 123 14.46 14.64 5.62
N ARG A 124 14.00 13.51 5.08
CA ARG A 124 14.52 12.16 5.34
C ARG A 124 14.69 11.35 4.05
N ARG A 125 14.96 12.03 2.94
CA ARG A 125 15.13 11.42 1.61
C ARG A 125 16.12 10.26 1.55
N SER A 126 17.24 10.35 2.27
CA SER A 126 18.26 9.29 2.29
C SER A 126 17.75 7.92 2.76
N ILE A 127 16.68 7.89 3.57
CA ILE A 127 16.05 6.64 4.04
C ILE A 127 15.09 6.10 2.98
N LEU A 128 14.39 6.99 2.27
CA LEU A 128 13.31 6.64 1.35
C LEU A 128 13.80 6.32 -0.07
N GLU A 129 14.83 7.01 -0.55
CA GLU A 129 15.41 6.85 -1.90
C GLU A 129 16.16 5.52 -2.08
N VAL A 130 16.27 4.71 -1.03
CA VAL A 130 16.82 3.35 -1.10
C VAL A 130 15.94 2.42 -1.94
N VAL A 131 14.63 2.70 -2.04
CA VAL A 131 13.68 1.88 -2.80
C VAL A 131 13.19 2.66 -4.03
N PRO A 132 13.48 2.19 -5.26
CA PRO A 132 13.09 2.89 -6.48
C PRO A 132 11.57 2.84 -6.67
N GLY A 133 10.98 3.96 -7.10
CA GLY A 133 9.54 4.06 -7.36
C GLY A 133 8.71 4.48 -6.15
N PHE A 134 9.33 4.82 -5.01
CA PHE A 134 8.63 5.19 -3.79
C PHE A 134 7.62 6.33 -3.99
N GLU A 135 8.06 7.46 -4.56
CA GLU A 135 7.19 8.62 -4.76
C GLU A 135 5.98 8.29 -5.66
N GLN A 136 6.21 7.54 -6.75
CA GLN A 136 5.16 7.15 -7.68
C GLN A 136 4.12 6.24 -7.02
N ALA A 137 4.55 5.33 -6.14
CA ALA A 137 3.63 4.47 -5.40
C ALA A 137 2.75 5.29 -4.43
N ILE A 138 3.33 6.27 -3.74
CA ILE A 138 2.58 7.15 -2.84
C ILE A 138 1.62 8.07 -3.62
N GLN A 139 2.04 8.60 -4.77
CA GLN A 139 1.18 9.38 -5.65
C GLN A 139 -0.01 8.55 -6.17
N ALA A 140 0.23 7.29 -6.54
CA ALA A 140 -0.83 6.37 -6.96
C ALA A 140 -1.83 6.10 -5.82
N TYR A 141 -1.34 5.91 -4.59
CA TYR A 141 -2.19 5.78 -3.42
C TYR A 141 -3.01 7.04 -3.14
N ALA A 142 -2.41 8.23 -3.22
CA ALA A 142 -3.10 9.50 -3.04
C ALA A 142 -4.25 9.66 -4.06
N ILE A 143 -3.99 9.32 -5.32
CA ILE A 143 -5.01 9.33 -6.38
C ILE A 143 -6.11 8.32 -6.09
N HIS A 144 -5.76 7.13 -5.63
CA HIS A 144 -6.73 6.12 -5.23
C HIS A 144 -7.66 6.68 -4.14
N VAL A 145 -7.12 7.25 -3.05
CA VAL A 145 -7.92 7.85 -1.97
C VAL A 145 -8.83 8.98 -2.48
N LEU A 146 -8.31 9.88 -3.32
CA LEU A 146 -9.10 10.96 -3.91
C LEU A 146 -10.22 10.43 -4.81
N SER A 147 -9.96 9.35 -5.57
CA SER A 147 -10.97 8.73 -6.43
C SER A 147 -12.12 8.09 -5.65
N LEU A 148 -11.88 7.65 -4.43
CA LEU A 148 -12.92 7.11 -3.55
C LEU A 148 -13.73 8.21 -2.87
N THR A 149 -13.10 9.35 -2.56
CA THR A 149 -13.68 10.38 -1.69
C THR A 149 -14.26 11.59 -2.42
N TYR A 150 -13.90 11.81 -3.69
CA TYR A 150 -14.36 12.94 -4.49
C TYR A 150 -14.97 12.53 -5.83
N GLN A 151 -16.05 13.21 -6.21
CA GLN A 151 -16.53 13.23 -7.60
C GLN A 151 -15.78 14.26 -8.43
N LYS A 152 -15.53 15.43 -7.84
CA LYS A 152 -14.81 16.55 -8.45
C LYS A 152 -13.74 17.03 -7.48
N VAL A 153 -12.48 17.01 -7.90
CA VAL A 153 -11.33 17.42 -7.09
C VAL A 153 -10.84 18.80 -7.56
N PRO A 154 -10.67 19.78 -6.66
CA PRO A 154 -9.99 21.02 -7.00
C PRO A 154 -8.54 20.77 -7.39
N ARG A 155 -8.05 21.46 -8.43
CA ARG A 155 -6.65 21.32 -8.87
C ARG A 155 -5.62 21.48 -7.75
N THR A 156 -5.86 22.40 -6.81
CA THR A 156 -4.98 22.65 -5.66
C THR A 156 -4.89 21.45 -4.72
N VAL A 157 -6.01 20.76 -4.48
CA VAL A 157 -6.05 19.57 -3.62
C VAL A 157 -5.30 18.42 -4.27
N LEU A 158 -5.48 18.22 -5.59
CA LEU A 158 -4.72 17.20 -6.32
C LEU A 158 -3.22 17.51 -6.27
N ALA A 159 -2.83 18.76 -6.57
CA ALA A 159 -1.44 19.21 -6.57
C ALA A 159 -0.75 18.96 -5.22
N GLU A 160 -1.43 19.30 -4.13
CA GLU A 160 -0.94 19.08 -2.76
C GLU A 160 -0.83 17.59 -2.43
N ALA A 161 -1.79 16.77 -2.88
CA ALA A 161 -1.82 15.34 -2.59
C ALA A 161 -0.67 14.57 -3.27
N ILE A 162 -0.38 14.90 -4.53
CA ILE A 162 0.67 14.23 -5.31
C ILE A 162 2.03 14.95 -5.28
N ASN A 163 2.08 16.14 -4.67
CA ASN A 163 3.26 17.00 -4.59
C ASN A 163 3.84 17.36 -5.98
N ILE A 164 2.97 17.72 -6.93
CA ILE A 164 3.35 18.14 -8.28
C ILE A 164 2.68 19.48 -8.59
N GLU A 165 3.46 20.42 -9.11
CA GLU A 165 3.00 21.77 -9.45
C GLU A 165 3.38 22.17 -10.89
N GLY A 166 2.82 23.30 -11.34
CA GLY A 166 3.14 23.93 -12.63
C GLY A 166 2.83 23.04 -13.84
N LEU A 167 3.71 23.09 -14.84
CA LEU A 167 3.57 22.37 -16.12
C LEU A 167 3.61 20.84 -15.96
N SER A 168 4.27 20.34 -14.93
CA SER A 168 4.31 18.90 -14.64
C SER A 168 2.94 18.40 -14.22
N LEU A 169 2.20 19.20 -13.45
CA LEU A 169 0.82 18.89 -13.05
C LEU A 169 -0.12 18.90 -14.27
N ASP A 170 0.07 19.84 -15.21
CA ASP A 170 -0.72 19.87 -16.45
C ASP A 170 -0.55 18.57 -17.24
N LYS A 171 0.70 18.16 -17.48
CA LYS A 171 1.01 16.89 -18.15
C LYS A 171 0.47 15.67 -17.42
N PHE A 172 0.52 15.69 -16.09
CA PHE A 172 -0.01 14.61 -15.24
C PHE A 172 -1.52 14.47 -15.42
N ILE A 173 -2.25 15.59 -15.39
CA ILE A 173 -3.70 15.61 -15.60
C ILE A 173 -4.06 15.19 -17.02
N GLU A 174 -3.35 15.69 -18.03
CA GLU A 174 -3.55 15.30 -19.44
C GLU A 174 -3.37 13.80 -19.67
N HIS A 175 -2.35 13.21 -19.04
CA HIS A 175 -2.13 11.77 -19.08
C HIS A 175 -3.33 11.02 -18.51
N HIS A 176 -3.81 11.37 -17.31
CA HIS A 176 -4.95 10.70 -16.69
C HIS A 176 -6.30 10.98 -17.39
N VAL A 177 -6.44 12.11 -18.08
CA VAL A 177 -7.58 12.35 -18.99
C VAL A 177 -7.56 11.33 -20.14
N ALA A 178 -6.38 11.05 -20.71
CA ALA A 178 -6.24 10.12 -21.82
C ALA A 178 -6.40 8.65 -21.42
N ILE A 179 -5.91 8.25 -20.24
CA ILE A 179 -5.85 6.83 -19.84
C ILE A 179 -6.80 6.42 -18.70
N SER A 180 -7.27 7.36 -17.88
CA SER A 180 -8.03 7.08 -16.65
C SER A 180 -9.42 7.70 -16.64
N GLY A 181 -9.89 8.29 -17.75
CA GLY A 181 -11.25 8.82 -17.87
C GLY A 181 -11.52 10.08 -17.04
N TRP A 182 -10.48 10.82 -16.66
CA TRP A 182 -10.66 12.11 -15.97
C TRP A 182 -11.20 13.16 -16.94
N VAL A 183 -12.03 14.09 -16.43
CA VAL A 183 -12.58 15.18 -17.25
C VAL A 183 -12.28 16.53 -16.60
N LEU A 184 -11.80 17.47 -17.40
CA LEU A 184 -11.54 18.84 -16.94
C LEU A 184 -12.80 19.70 -17.05
N GLU A 185 -13.25 20.23 -15.92
CA GLU A 185 -14.37 21.16 -15.85
C GLU A 185 -13.85 22.55 -15.47
N LYS A 186 -14.15 23.53 -16.33
CA LYS A 186 -13.87 24.94 -16.05
C LYS A 186 -15.04 25.48 -15.23
N SER A 187 -14.81 25.74 -13.94
CA SER A 187 -15.79 26.44 -13.11
C SER A 187 -15.89 27.91 -13.55
N HIS A 188 -17.04 28.55 -13.31
CA HIS A 188 -17.27 29.96 -13.63
C HIS A 188 -16.41 30.93 -12.81
N GLY A 189 -15.71 30.46 -11.77
CA GLY A 189 -14.59 31.14 -11.14
C GLY A 189 -13.27 30.47 -11.52
N HIS A 190 -12.15 31.19 -11.42
CA HIS A 190 -10.78 30.77 -11.81
C HIS A 190 -10.25 29.41 -11.26
N SER A 191 -11.06 28.61 -10.56
CA SER A 191 -10.70 27.29 -10.06
C SER A 191 -11.05 26.19 -11.07
N GLN A 192 -10.02 25.53 -11.59
CA GLN A 192 -10.15 24.35 -12.44
C GLN A 192 -10.50 23.13 -11.58
N LEU A 193 -11.57 22.41 -11.95
CA LEU A 193 -12.00 21.18 -11.29
C LEU A 193 -11.69 19.97 -12.17
N ILE A 194 -11.24 18.89 -11.55
CA ILE A 194 -11.02 17.59 -12.20
C ILE A 194 -12.15 16.65 -11.77
N VAL A 195 -12.96 16.21 -12.71
CA VAL A 195 -14.01 15.20 -12.50
C VAL A 195 -13.39 13.82 -12.59
N LEU A 196 -13.53 13.02 -11.55
CA LEU A 196 -13.01 11.66 -11.48
C LEU A 196 -14.08 10.66 -11.96
N PRO A 197 -13.67 9.47 -12.48
CA PRO A 197 -14.60 8.42 -12.86
C PRO A 197 -15.47 8.00 -11.70
N ARG A 198 -16.75 7.73 -11.98
CA ARG A 198 -17.71 7.28 -10.97
C ARG A 198 -17.37 5.87 -10.49
N ASN A 199 -17.50 5.65 -9.19
CA ASN A 199 -17.42 4.36 -8.54
C ASN A 199 -18.45 4.31 -7.40
N GLU A 200 -18.57 3.14 -6.76
CA GLU A 200 -19.56 2.93 -5.69
C GLU A 200 -19.33 3.78 -4.43
N PHE A 201 -18.15 4.36 -4.27
CA PHE A 201 -17.78 5.16 -3.10
C PHE A 201 -17.96 6.66 -3.35
N ASN A 202 -17.66 7.13 -4.55
CA ASN A 202 -17.74 8.55 -4.89
C ASN A 202 -19.11 8.95 -5.46
N TYR A 203 -19.93 8.01 -5.92
CA TYR A 203 -21.26 8.30 -6.45
C TYR A 203 -22.34 7.62 -5.60
N PRO A 204 -23.24 8.38 -4.93
CA PRO A 204 -24.28 7.81 -4.09
C PRO A 204 -25.37 7.18 -4.97
N GLU A 205 -25.17 5.92 -5.36
CA GLU A 205 -26.25 5.11 -5.91
C GLU A 205 -27.10 4.57 -4.75
N LEU A 206 -28.42 4.79 -4.82
CA LEU A 206 -29.37 4.08 -3.97
C LEU A 206 -29.26 2.59 -4.30
N LYS A 207 -28.44 1.84 -3.55
CA LYS A 207 -28.48 0.38 -3.55
C LYS A 207 -29.88 0.00 -3.06
N LYS A 208 -30.80 -0.24 -3.99
CA LYS A 208 -32.11 -0.81 -3.68
C LYS A 208 -31.84 -2.20 -3.12
N HIS A 209 -31.83 -2.32 -1.80
CA HIS A 209 -31.85 -3.61 -1.12
C HIS A 209 -33.21 -4.26 -1.38
N THR A 210 -33.39 -4.86 -2.56
CA THR A 210 -34.55 -5.69 -2.89
C THR A 210 -34.54 -7.01 -2.13
N THR A 211 -33.52 -7.28 -1.31
CA THR A 211 -33.30 -8.55 -0.60
C THR A 211 -33.66 -8.54 0.88
N ASP A 212 -33.81 -7.37 1.52
CA ASP A 212 -34.09 -7.29 2.97
C ASP A 212 -35.58 -7.08 3.29
N GLY A 213 -36.42 -6.91 2.26
CA GLY A 213 -37.86 -6.96 2.41
C GLY A 213 -38.32 -8.40 2.26
N VAL A 214 -38.65 -9.07 3.37
CA VAL A 214 -39.43 -10.32 3.28
C VAL A 214 -40.79 -9.93 2.67
N PRO A 215 -41.16 -10.46 1.50
CA PRO A 215 -42.48 -10.20 0.91
C PRO A 215 -43.57 -10.58 1.90
N PHE A 216 -44.61 -9.74 2.00
CA PHE A 216 -45.74 -10.02 2.88
C PHE A 216 -46.34 -11.42 2.65
N GLU A 217 -46.35 -11.87 1.39
CA GLU A 217 -46.79 -13.20 0.99
C GLU A 217 -46.02 -14.33 1.71
N ASP A 218 -44.71 -14.19 1.87
CA ASP A 218 -43.87 -15.18 2.54
C ASP A 218 -44.16 -15.24 4.05
N VAL A 219 -44.54 -14.11 4.66
CA VAL A 219 -45.00 -14.07 6.07
C VAL A 219 -46.41 -14.67 6.21
N THR A 220 -47.31 -14.39 5.25
CA THR A 220 -48.70 -14.90 5.30
C THR A 220 -48.80 -16.42 5.33
N ARG A 221 -47.84 -17.13 4.72
CA ARG A 221 -47.78 -18.60 4.68
C ARG A 221 -47.50 -19.23 6.04
N ILE A 222 -46.95 -18.48 6.99
CA ILE A 222 -46.57 -18.99 8.31
C ILE A 222 -47.76 -18.92 9.29
N PHE A 223 -48.68 -17.95 9.13
CA PHE A 223 -49.80 -17.76 10.06
C PHE A 223 -50.71 -18.99 10.24
N PRO A 224 -51.06 -19.77 9.21
CA PRO A 224 -51.90 -20.97 9.37
C PRO A 224 -51.22 -22.11 10.14
N ILE A 225 -49.89 -22.07 10.30
CA ILE A 225 -49.11 -23.10 11.01
C ILE A 225 -48.97 -22.74 12.49
N LEU A 226 -49.15 -21.46 12.84
CA LEU A 226 -49.04 -20.94 14.20
C LEU A 226 -50.37 -20.92 14.97
N SER A 227 -51.47 -21.29 14.32
CA SER A 227 -52.81 -21.47 14.89
C SER A 227 -53.09 -22.93 15.21
#